data_AF-A0A3E2NNW0-F1
#
_entry.id   AF-A0A3E2NNW0-F1
#
_cell.length_a   1.000
_cell.length_b   1.000
_cell.length_c   1.000
_cell.angle_alpha   90.00
_cell.angle_beta   90.00
_cell.angle_gamma   90.00
#
_symmetry.space_group_name_H-M   'P 1'
#
loop_
_entity.id
_entity.type
_entity.pdbx_description
1 polymer ?
#
loop_
_entity_poly.entity_id
_entity_poly.type
_entity_poly.pdbx_seq_one_letter_code
_entity_poly.pdbx_strand_id
1 'polypeptide(L)'
;MKKTSIKHLTFAHQSTLRSLAFYQLETGFLQERLEEVASDNTAHEVAVQVEHFQNQLIIHRNQLDRLHHRIRENLDQVAAELKLSENFIRQATVDAADQIAKDYAQEEKLFQEMRFDFYRFAEQWM
;
A
#
# COMPACT_ATOMS: atom_id res chain seq x y z
N MET A 1 -20.50 -19.08 -9.55
CA MET A 1 -19.89 -18.64 -8.27
C MET A 1 -18.44 -19.11 -8.25
N LYS A 2 -17.46 -18.19 -8.27
CA LYS A 2 -16.05 -18.57 -8.01
C LYS A 2 -15.98 -19.06 -6.57
N LYS A 3 -15.70 -20.35 -6.37
CA LYS A 3 -15.45 -20.90 -5.03
C LYS A 3 -14.02 -20.50 -4.63
N THR A 4 -13.84 -19.31 -4.07
CA THR A 4 -12.57 -18.93 -3.46
C THR A 4 -12.41 -19.71 -2.15
N SER A 5 -11.40 -20.57 -2.07
CA SER A 5 -11.10 -21.29 -0.83
C SER A 5 -10.69 -20.29 0.26
N ILE A 6 -11.19 -20.45 1.48
CA ILE A 6 -10.78 -19.64 2.65
C ILE A 6 -9.26 -19.63 2.78
N LYS A 7 -8.61 -20.78 2.59
CA LYS A 7 -7.14 -20.89 2.63
C LYS A 7 -6.47 -19.98 1.59
N HIS A 8 -7.03 -19.90 0.39
CA HIS A 8 -6.51 -19.04 -0.67
C HIS A 8 -6.69 -17.56 -0.32
N LEU A 9 -7.86 -17.18 0.21
CA LEU A 9 -8.13 -15.81 0.66
C LEU A 9 -7.17 -15.39 1.78
N THR A 10 -7.05 -16.19 2.84
CA THR A 10 -6.13 -15.91 3.95
C THR A 10 -4.68 -15.82 3.49
N PHE A 11 -4.26 -16.74 2.60
CA PHE A 11 -2.91 -16.70 2.03
C PHE A 11 -2.66 -15.43 1.21
N ALA A 12 -3.62 -15.04 0.36
CA ALA A 12 -3.52 -13.81 -0.43
C ALA A 12 -3.35 -12.58 0.47
N HIS A 13 -4.19 -12.44 1.51
CA HIS A 13 -4.08 -11.36 2.49
C HIS A 13 -2.73 -11.33 3.20
N GLN A 14 -2.22 -12.48 3.64
CA GLN A 14 -0.90 -12.56 4.27
C GLN A 14 0.25 -12.22 3.32
N SER A 15 0.10 -12.56 2.04
CA SER A 15 1.04 -12.11 1.01
C SER A 15 0.99 -10.59 0.86
N THR A 16 -0.20 -10.02 0.74
CA THR A 16 -0.40 -8.57 0.61
C THR A 16 0.13 -7.81 1.82
N LEU A 17 -0.09 -8.29 3.06
CA LEU A 17 0.46 -7.65 4.27
C LEU A 17 1.99 -7.56 4.25
N ARG A 18 2.68 -8.58 3.74
CA ARG A 18 4.15 -8.54 3.59
C ARG A 18 4.58 -7.51 2.55
N SER A 19 3.88 -7.43 1.42
CA SER A 19 4.15 -6.40 0.41
C SER A 19 3.89 -4.99 0.93
N LEU A 20 2.80 -4.78 1.68
CA LEU A 20 2.50 -3.48 2.29
C LEU A 20 3.61 -3.06 3.27
N ALA A 21 4.12 -3.98 4.10
CA ALA A 21 5.24 -3.69 4.99
C ALA A 21 6.51 -3.29 4.22
N PHE A 22 6.77 -3.93 3.07
CA PHE A 22 7.87 -3.54 2.19
C PHE A 22 7.67 -2.11 1.65
N TYR A 23 6.50 -1.78 1.12
CA TYR A 23 6.22 -0.44 0.59
C TYR A 23 6.22 0.65 1.69
N GLN A 24 5.83 0.33 2.92
CA GLN A 24 5.95 1.26 4.05
C GLN A 24 7.42 1.57 4.38
N LEU A 25 8.29 0.56 4.39
CA LEU A 25 9.73 0.75 4.57
C LEU A 25 10.32 1.58 3.42
N GLU A 26 9.95 1.26 2.19
CA GLU A 26 10.40 1.99 1.00
C GLU A 26 9.94 3.44 1.01
N THR A 27 8.70 3.73 1.43
CA THR A 27 8.21 5.10 1.61
C THR A 27 9.08 5.90 2.59
N GLY A 28 9.52 5.26 3.68
CA GLY A 28 10.45 5.87 4.64
C GLY A 28 11.81 6.20 4.02
N PHE A 29 12.36 5.26 3.25
CA PHE A 29 13.62 5.49 2.54
C PHE A 29 13.52 6.64 1.51
N LEU A 30 12.43 6.69 0.74
CA LEU A 30 12.20 7.77 -0.23
C LEU A 30 12.04 9.13 0.48
N GLN A 31 11.40 9.15 1.65
CA GLN A 31 11.28 10.35 2.48
C GLN A 31 12.65 10.85 2.96
N GLU A 32 13.51 9.97 3.46
CA GLU A 32 14.88 10.33 3.87
C GLU A 32 15.70 10.92 2.71
N ARG A 33 15.62 10.29 1.53
CA ARG A 33 16.28 10.80 0.31
C ARG A 33 15.74 12.15 -0.13
N LEU A 34 14.43 12.36 0.00
CA LEU A 34 13.79 13.63 -0.33
C LEU A 34 14.26 14.75 0.59
N GLU A 35 14.46 14.44 1.88
CA GLU A 35 14.97 15.38 2.87
C GLU A 35 16.42 15.78 2.61
N GLU A 36 17.27 14.85 2.15
CA GLU A 36 18.64 15.14 1.71
C GLU A 36 18.66 16.10 0.51
N VAL A 37 17.83 15.84 -0.52
CA VAL A 37 17.71 16.76 -1.67
C VAL A 37 17.25 18.15 -1.21
N ALA A 38 16.29 18.20 -0.28
CA ALA A 38 15.76 19.45 0.25
C ALA A 38 16.79 20.23 1.08
N SER A 39 17.70 19.55 1.80
CA SER A 39 18.75 20.21 2.58
C SER A 39 19.87 20.76 1.70
N ASP A 40 20.19 20.07 0.61
CA ASP A 40 21.36 20.37 -0.22
C ASP A 40 21.05 21.41 -1.32
N ASN A 41 19.76 21.67 -1.57
CA ASN A 41 19.31 22.55 -2.65
C ASN A 41 18.38 23.67 -2.16
N THR A 42 18.76 24.93 -2.40
CA THR A 42 17.96 26.12 -2.02
C THR A 42 17.21 26.75 -3.20
N ALA A 43 17.31 26.19 -4.40
CA ALA A 43 16.66 26.72 -5.59
C ALA A 43 15.14 26.51 -5.52
N HIS A 44 14.37 27.52 -5.91
CA HIS A 44 12.90 27.47 -5.85
C HIS A 44 12.31 26.31 -6.66
N GLU A 45 12.89 26.01 -7.82
CA GLU A 45 12.45 24.90 -8.68
C GLU A 45 12.60 23.52 -8.03
N VAL A 46 13.59 23.35 -7.14
CA VAL A 46 13.79 22.12 -6.38
C VAL A 46 12.78 22.05 -5.25
N ALA A 47 12.55 23.16 -4.54
CA ALA A 47 11.56 23.22 -3.46
C ALA A 47 10.15 22.83 -3.93
N VAL A 48 9.73 23.26 -5.13
CA VAL A 48 8.43 22.88 -5.71
C VAL A 48 8.35 21.37 -5.97
N GLN A 49 9.42 20.76 -6.47
CA GLN A 49 9.46 19.31 -6.70
C GLN A 49 9.52 18.51 -5.39
N VAL A 50 10.24 19.02 -4.39
CA VAL A 50 10.27 18.44 -3.04
C VAL A 50 8.86 18.40 -2.46
N GLU A 51 8.13 19.51 -2.49
CA GLU A 51 6.75 19.58 -2.00
C GLU A 51 5.82 18.61 -2.77
N HIS A 52 6.01 18.51 -4.09
CA HIS A 52 5.26 17.58 -4.93
C HIS A 52 5.45 16.12 -4.47
N PHE A 53 6.69 15.66 -4.29
CA PHE A 53 6.96 14.29 -3.83
C PHE A 53 6.55 14.07 -2.38
N GLN A 54 6.73 15.05 -1.50
CA GLN A 54 6.30 14.93 -0.11
C GLN A 54 4.78 14.69 -0.02
N ASN A 55 3.99 15.42 -0.80
CA ASN A 55 2.54 15.22 -0.87
C ASN A 55 2.18 13.82 -1.39
N GLN A 56 2.87 13.33 -2.44
CA GLN A 56 2.65 11.99 -2.95
C GLN A 56 2.99 10.91 -1.91
N LEU A 57 4.14 11.00 -1.24
CA LEU A 57 4.54 10.05 -0.20
C LEU A 57 3.52 10.00 0.95
N ILE A 58 2.95 11.15 1.36
CA ILE A 58 1.87 11.19 2.35
C ILE A 58 0.63 10.45 1.85
N ILE A 59 0.22 10.66 0.60
CA ILE A 59 -0.95 9.99 0.00
C ILE A 59 -0.75 8.48 -0.01
N HIS A 60 0.40 8.01 -0.48
CA HIS A 60 0.75 6.58 -0.52
C HIS A 60 0.80 5.97 0.87
N ARG A 61 1.49 6.59 1.83
CA ARG A 61 1.53 6.12 3.22
C ARG A 61 0.14 5.94 3.81
N ASN A 62 -0.73 6.93 3.63
CA ASN A 62 -2.10 6.87 4.13
C ASN A 62 -2.91 5.74 3.44
N GLN A 63 -2.68 5.48 2.16
CA GLN A 63 -3.35 4.40 1.44
C GLN A 63 -2.84 3.01 1.87
N LEU A 64 -1.53 2.84 2.06
CA LEU A 64 -0.92 1.62 2.59
C LEU A 64 -1.48 1.29 3.98
N ASP A 65 -1.59 2.28 4.86
CA ASP A 65 -2.15 2.11 6.20
C ASP A 65 -3.63 1.70 6.14
N ARG A 66 -4.43 2.36 5.29
CA ARG A 66 -5.84 1.98 5.06
C ARG A 66 -5.99 0.54 4.56
N LEU A 67 -5.17 0.14 3.58
CA LEU A 67 -5.20 -1.23 3.04
C LEU A 67 -4.83 -2.25 4.12
N HIS A 68 -3.79 -1.96 4.90
CA HIS A 68 -3.36 -2.81 5.99
C HIS A 68 -4.46 -2.99 7.05
N HIS A 69 -5.13 -1.92 7.46
CA HIS A 69 -6.28 -1.99 8.38
C HIS A 69 -7.43 -2.82 7.81
N ARG A 70 -7.84 -2.56 6.57
CA ARG A 70 -8.93 -3.29 5.91
C ARG A 70 -8.63 -4.79 5.77
N ILE A 71 -7.37 -5.17 5.52
CA ILE A 71 -6.98 -6.59 5.49
C ILE A 71 -7.14 -7.22 6.87
N ARG A 72 -6.70 -6.55 7.94
CA ARG A 72 -6.85 -7.08 9.31
C ARG A 72 -8.32 -7.26 9.68
N GLU A 73 -9.15 -6.24 9.41
CA GLU A 73 -10.59 -6.32 9.64
C GLU A 73 -11.24 -7.48 8.87
N ASN A 74 -10.86 -7.68 7.60
CA ASN A 74 -11.39 -8.78 6.79
C ASN A 74 -10.93 -10.15 7.33
N LEU A 75 -9.69 -10.29 7.77
CA LEU A 75 -9.17 -11.51 8.39
C LEU A 75 -9.88 -11.82 9.72
N ASP A 76 -10.13 -10.81 10.55
CA ASP A 76 -10.87 -10.95 11.80
C ASP A 76 -12.32 -11.38 11.54
N GLN A 77 -12.95 -10.81 10.50
CA GLN A 77 -14.30 -11.19 10.07
C GLN A 77 -14.34 -12.64 9.58
N VAL A 78 -13.36 -13.07 8.77
CA VAL A 78 -13.24 -14.47 8.35
C VAL A 78 -13.09 -15.39 9.57
N ALA A 79 -12.22 -15.05 10.52
CA ALA A 79 -12.02 -15.85 11.72
C ALA A 79 -13.29 -15.93 12.60
N ALA A 80 -14.05 -14.84 12.72
CA ALA A 80 -15.30 -14.80 13.45
C ALA A 80 -16.38 -15.68 12.78
N GLU A 81 -16.49 -15.64 11.45
CA GLU A 81 -17.46 -16.44 10.69
C GLU A 81 -17.15 -17.94 10.78
N LEU A 82 -15.87 -18.32 10.71
CA LEU A 82 -15.45 -19.71 10.85
C LEU A 82 -15.71 -20.31 12.24
N LYS A 83 -15.69 -19.47 13.29
CA LYS A 83 -16.08 -19.89 14.64
C LYS A 83 -17.58 -20.18 14.77
N LEU A 84 -18.40 -19.50 13.98
CA LEU A 84 -19.86 -19.67 13.98
C LEU A 84 -20.31 -20.79 13.03
N SER A 85 -19.56 -21.04 11.96
CA SER A 85 -19.83 -22.09 10.98
C SER A 85 -18.51 -22.59 10.39
N GLU A 86 -18.21 -23.89 10.56
CA GLU A 86 -16.93 -24.47 10.16
C GLU A 86 -16.61 -24.30 8.65
N ASN A 87 -17.63 -24.11 7.79
CA ASN A 87 -17.45 -24.14 6.34
C ASN A 87 -18.16 -23.01 5.58
N PHE A 88 -18.64 -21.97 6.28
CA PHE A 88 -19.37 -20.87 5.64
C PHE A 88 -18.80 -19.51 6.03
N ILE A 89 -18.43 -18.75 5.02
CA ILE A 89 -18.18 -17.31 5.12
C ILE A 89 -19.21 -16.57 4.27
N ARG A 90 -19.58 -15.37 4.70
CA ARG A 90 -20.57 -14.54 4.00
C ARG A 90 -19.99 -14.05 2.68
N GLN A 91 -20.84 -13.93 1.66
CA GLN A 91 -20.44 -13.38 0.36
C GLN A 91 -19.86 -11.97 0.50
N ALA A 92 -20.40 -11.14 1.39
CA ALA A 92 -19.89 -9.80 1.67
C ALA A 92 -18.42 -9.80 2.16
N THR A 93 -18.00 -10.81 2.93
CA THR A 93 -16.62 -10.97 3.40
C THR A 93 -15.68 -11.27 2.23
N VAL A 94 -16.13 -12.11 1.29
CA VAL A 94 -15.40 -12.40 0.04
C VAL A 94 -15.34 -11.17 -0.86
N ASP A 95 -16.44 -10.46 -1.03
CA ASP A 95 -16.51 -9.25 -1.87
C ASP A 95 -15.59 -8.15 -1.33
N ALA A 96 -15.51 -8.00 0.00
CA ALA A 96 -14.57 -7.08 0.64
C ALA A 96 -13.11 -7.48 0.37
N ALA A 97 -12.78 -8.78 0.43
CA ALA A 97 -11.44 -9.27 0.09
C ALA A 97 -11.08 -9.00 -1.38
N ASP A 98 -12.03 -9.24 -2.30
CA ASP A 98 -11.85 -8.96 -3.73
C ASP A 98 -11.65 -7.46 -4.00
N GLN A 99 -12.35 -6.58 -3.27
CA GLN A 99 -12.16 -5.15 -3.39
C GLN A 99 -10.80 -4.70 -2.84
N ILE A 100 -10.39 -5.24 -1.69
CA ILE A 100 -9.05 -4.99 -1.13
C ILE A 100 -7.96 -5.38 -2.13
N ALA A 101 -8.09 -6.53 -2.79
CA ALA A 101 -7.12 -7.00 -3.78
C ALA A 101 -7.02 -6.06 -4.99
N LYS A 102 -8.16 -5.52 -5.47
CA LYS A 102 -8.17 -4.52 -6.55
C LYS A 102 -7.50 -3.22 -6.13
N ASP A 103 -7.84 -2.73 -4.95
CA ASP A 103 -7.30 -1.47 -4.42
C ASP A 103 -5.79 -1.58 -4.17
N TYR A 104 -5.32 -2.75 -3.70
CA TYR A 104 -3.90 -3.04 -3.57
C TYR A 104 -3.19 -3.05 -4.94
N ALA A 105 -3.76 -3.72 -5.94
CA ALA A 105 -3.15 -3.77 -7.27
C ALA A 105 -3.06 -2.37 -7.92
N GLN A 106 -4.05 -1.52 -7.67
CA GLN A 106 -4.01 -0.12 -8.11
C GLN A 106 -2.93 0.67 -7.36
N GLU A 107 -2.86 0.53 -6.04
CA GLU A 107 -1.85 1.22 -5.23
C GLU A 107 -0.43 0.80 -5.61
N GLU A 108 -0.20 -0.49 -5.81
CA GLU A 108 1.08 -1.02 -6.28
C GLU A 108 1.49 -0.35 -7.59
N LYS A 109 0.58 -0.26 -8.57
CA LYS A 109 0.87 0.42 -9.83
C LYS A 109 1.23 1.90 -9.63
N LEU A 110 0.43 2.64 -8.86
CA LEU A 110 0.65 4.07 -8.61
C LEU A 110 1.97 4.32 -7.87
N PHE A 111 2.29 3.48 -6.89
CA PHE A 111 3.54 3.56 -6.15
C PHE A 111 4.75 3.31 -7.06
N GLN A 112 4.66 2.35 -7.99
CA GLN A 112 5.72 2.09 -8.97
C GLN A 112 5.95 3.28 -9.91
N GLU A 113 4.89 3.94 -10.37
CA GLU A 113 4.96 5.15 -11.20
C GLU A 113 5.63 6.30 -10.41
N MET A 114 5.16 6.58 -9.19
CA MET A 114 5.75 7.59 -8.31
C MET A 114 7.23 7.31 -8.04
N ARG A 115 7.58 6.06 -7.75
CA ARG A 115 8.97 5.66 -7.46
C ARG A 115 9.89 5.91 -8.66
N PHE A 116 9.42 5.61 -9.87
CA PHE A 116 10.20 5.84 -11.08
C PHE A 116 10.45 7.34 -11.31
N ASP A 117 9.43 8.17 -11.13
CA ASP A 117 9.56 9.62 -11.25
C ASP A 117 10.45 10.20 -10.15
N PHE A 118 10.36 9.67 -8.93
CA PHE A 118 11.22 10.06 -7.82
C PHE A 118 12.69 9.77 -8.12
N TYR A 119 13.04 8.61 -8.66
CA TYR A 119 14.44 8.29 -8.96
C TYR A 119 15.03 9.22 -10.03
N ARG A 120 14.25 9.58 -11.05
CA ARG A 120 14.69 10.58 -12.05
C ARG A 120 14.94 11.94 -11.42
N PHE A 121 14.08 12.35 -10.50
CA PHE A 121 14.26 13.57 -9.73
C PHE A 121 15.53 13.50 -8.87
N ALA A 122 15.71 12.42 -8.11
CA ALA A 122 16.88 12.22 -7.27
C ALA A 122 18.19 12.18 -8.08
N GLU A 123 18.23 11.52 -9.24
CA GLU A 123 19.39 11.51 -10.14
C GLU A 123 19.83 12.90 -10.63
N GLN A 124 18.89 13.85 -10.68
CA GLN A 124 19.19 15.22 -11.12
C GLN A 124 19.70 16.11 -9.98
N TRP A 125 19.30 15.84 -8.73
CA TRP A 125 19.45 16.79 -7.61
C TRP A 125 20.23 16.25 -6.40
N MET A 126 20.61 14.96 -6.41
CA MET A 126 21.57 14.34 -5.48
C MET A 126 22.92 14.17 -6.17
#